data_AF-A0A1Q5JWA3-F1
#
_entry.id   AF-A0A1Q5JWA3-F1
#
_cell.length_a   1.000
_cell.length_b   1.000
_cell.length_c   1.000
_cell.angle_alpha   90.00
_cell.angle_beta   90.00
_cell.angle_gamma   90.00
#
_symmetry.space_group_name_H-M   'P 1'
#
loop_
_entity.id
_entity.type
_entity.pdbx_description
1 polymer ?
#
loop_
_entity_poly.entity_id
_entity_poly.type
_entity_poly.pdbx_seq_one_letter_code
_entity_poly.pdbx_strand_id
1 'polypeptide(L)'
;MRSARHLAARYSRGDTALLVACGYAAVVLGVTAWLQSLVLFGDPGFGGVWLIAVTLPVSVPLLAVPAPAETFAPVLAAGGLVQAWALWRLLRGKRLG
;
A
#
# COMPACT_ATOMS: atom_id res chain seq x y z
N MET A 1 -8.41 -17.90 14.57
CA MET A 1 -8.17 -16.54 14.02
C MET A 1 -9.49 -15.81 13.90
N ARG A 2 -9.75 -14.78 14.71
CA ARG A 2 -10.94 -13.92 14.52
C ARG A 2 -10.75 -13.16 13.21
N SER A 3 -11.51 -13.54 12.18
CA SER A 3 -11.35 -13.07 10.81
C SER A 3 -11.45 -11.54 10.71
N ALA A 4 -10.63 -10.91 9.85
CA ALA A 4 -10.65 -9.46 9.60
C ALA A 4 -12.06 -8.94 9.24
N ARG A 5 -12.90 -9.79 8.67
CA ARG A 5 -14.33 -9.53 8.42
C ARG A 5 -15.14 -9.27 9.69
N HIS A 6 -14.87 -9.97 10.80
CA HIS A 6 -15.54 -9.69 12.07
C HIS A 6 -15.16 -8.34 12.67
N LEU A 7 -13.95 -7.85 12.38
CA LEU A 7 -13.52 -6.50 12.79
C LEU A 7 -14.16 -5.42 11.90
N ALA A 8 -14.29 -5.71 10.61
CA ALA A 8 -14.95 -4.84 9.64
C ALA A 8 -16.46 -4.69 9.91
N ALA A 9 -17.16 -5.79 10.20
CA ALA A 9 -18.60 -5.80 10.50
C ALA A 9 -19.01 -4.90 11.68
N ARG A 10 -18.06 -4.48 12.52
CA ARG A 10 -18.28 -3.52 13.62
C ARG A 10 -18.43 -2.07 13.15
N TYR A 11 -18.33 -1.80 11.86
CA TYR A 11 -18.43 -0.46 11.31
C TYR A 11 -19.46 -0.40 10.19
N SER A 12 -20.16 0.74 10.06
CA SER A 12 -21.26 0.90 9.10
C SER A 12 -20.86 0.68 7.64
N ARG A 13 -19.58 0.88 7.30
CA ARG A 13 -19.03 0.66 5.94
C ARG A 13 -17.75 -0.19 5.99
N GLY A 14 -17.57 -0.99 7.04
CA GLY A 14 -16.31 -1.66 7.29
C GLY A 14 -15.90 -2.66 6.20
N ASP A 15 -16.86 -3.37 5.61
CA ASP A 15 -16.58 -4.36 4.55
C ASP A 15 -16.13 -3.68 3.26
N THR A 16 -16.84 -2.65 2.79
CA THR A 16 -16.44 -1.86 1.62
C THR A 16 -15.07 -1.21 1.85
N ALA A 17 -14.86 -0.63 3.03
CA ALA A 17 -13.57 -0.01 3.38
C ALA A 17 -12.43 -1.04 3.39
N LEU A 18 -12.70 -2.25 3.89
CA LEU A 18 -11.72 -3.34 3.90
C LEU A 18 -11.39 -3.80 2.48
N LEU A 19 -12.39 -3.96 1.61
CA LEU A 19 -12.18 -4.32 0.20
C LEU A 19 -11.31 -3.28 -0.52
N VAL A 20 -11.60 -1.98 -0.36
CA VAL A 20 -10.82 -0.90 -0.97
C VAL A 20 -9.37 -0.92 -0.46
N ALA A 21 -9.19 -1.00 0.86
CA ALA A 21 -7.86 -1.03 1.47
C ALA A 21 -7.05 -2.27 1.06
N CYS A 22 -7.66 -3.46 1.07
CA CYS A 22 -7.01 -4.70 0.64
C CYS A 22 -6.69 -4.68 -0.86
N GLY A 23 -7.59 -4.17 -1.69
CA GLY A 23 -7.34 -4.03 -3.13
C GLY A 23 -6.16 -3.12 -3.41
N TYR A 24 -6.12 -1.96 -2.75
CA TYR A 24 -4.98 -1.04 -2.85
C TYR A 24 -3.67 -1.67 -2.33
N ALA A 25 -3.69 -2.34 -1.17
CA ALA A 25 -2.52 -3.05 -0.65
C ALA A 25 -2.02 -4.13 -1.62
N ALA A 26 -2.93 -4.87 -2.26
CA ALA A 26 -2.57 -5.87 -3.27
C ALA A 26 -1.89 -5.24 -4.50
N VAL A 27 -2.35 -4.07 -4.95
CA VAL A 27 -1.70 -3.32 -6.05
C VAL A 27 -0.29 -2.90 -5.66
N VAL A 28 -0.10 -2.34 -4.46
CA VAL A 28 1.23 -1.91 -3.97
C VAL A 28 2.19 -3.11 -3.91
N LEU A 29 1.74 -4.23 -3.32
CA LEU A 29 2.57 -5.45 -3.22
C LEU A 29 2.85 -6.06 -4.59
N GLY A 30 1.86 -6.07 -5.50
CA GLY A 30 2.03 -6.58 -6.86
C GLY A 30 3.05 -5.78 -7.66
N VAL A 31 2.95 -4.45 -7.64
CA VAL A 31 3.93 -3.58 -8.31
C VAL A 31 5.32 -3.71 -7.68
N THR A 32 5.39 -3.85 -6.35
CA THR A 32 6.66 -4.07 -5.64
C THR A 32 7.29 -5.40 -6.08
N ALA A 33 6.54 -6.49 -6.08
CA ALA A 33 7.03 -7.81 -6.47
C ALA A 33 7.47 -7.83 -7.95
N TRP A 34 6.69 -7.20 -8.83
CA TRP A 34 7.06 -7.04 -10.24
C TRP A 34 8.36 -6.24 -10.40
N LEU A 35 8.51 -5.11 -9.73
CA LEU A 35 9.75 -4.32 -9.76
C LEU A 35 10.95 -5.14 -9.27
N GLN A 36 10.80 -5.89 -8.17
CA GLN A 36 11.87 -6.76 -7.67
C GLN A 36 12.21 -7.89 -8.65
N SER A 37 11.23 -8.42 -9.39
CA SER A 37 11.50 -9.39 -10.45
C SER A 37 12.34 -8.80 -11.59
N LEU A 38 12.13 -7.53 -11.94
CA LEU A 38 12.96 -6.83 -12.92
C LEU A 38 14.39 -6.62 -12.39
N VAL A 39 14.54 -6.26 -11.11
CA VAL A 39 15.86 -6.10 -10.47
C VAL A 39 16.64 -7.42 -10.43
N LEU A 40 15.96 -8.54 -10.18
CA LEU A 40 16.62 -9.85 -10.03
C LEU A 40 16.88 -10.58 -11.34
N PHE A 41 15.99 -10.44 -12.33
CA PHE A 41 15.98 -11.29 -13.52
C PHE A 41 15.95 -10.51 -14.85
N GLY A 42 15.90 -9.18 -14.82
CA GLY A 42 15.75 -8.35 -16.01
C GLY A 42 16.47 -7.01 -15.92
N ASP A 43 15.93 -6.02 -16.63
CA ASP A 43 16.36 -4.62 -16.57
C ASP A 43 15.28 -3.81 -15.83
N PRO A 44 15.59 -3.21 -14.65
CA PRO A 44 14.64 -2.38 -13.93
C PRO A 44 14.26 -1.10 -14.68
N GLY A 45 15.10 -0.58 -15.59
CA GLY A 45 14.83 0.61 -16.40
C GLY A 45 14.08 1.72 -15.66
N PHE A 46 12.93 2.13 -16.23
CA PHE A 46 12.00 3.07 -15.60
C PHE A 46 10.91 2.43 -14.73
N GLY A 47 10.99 1.13 -14.43
CA GLY A 47 10.00 0.38 -13.68
C GLY A 47 9.68 0.97 -12.30
N GLY A 48 10.66 1.61 -11.66
CA GLY A 48 10.50 2.26 -10.35
C GLY A 48 9.43 3.36 -10.33
N VAL A 49 9.15 4.02 -11.46
CA VAL A 49 8.13 5.09 -11.55
C VAL A 49 6.74 4.58 -11.19
N TRP A 50 6.45 3.31 -11.48
CA TRP A 50 5.15 2.72 -11.16
C TRP A 50 4.94 2.55 -9.67
N LEU A 51 5.99 2.18 -8.93
CA LEU A 51 5.91 2.10 -7.48
C LEU A 51 5.72 3.48 -6.85
N ILE A 52 6.38 4.51 -7.40
CA ILE A 52 6.16 5.91 -6.99
C ILE A 52 4.70 6.33 -7.26
N ALA A 53 4.18 6.04 -8.46
CA ALA A 53 2.83 6.43 -8.87
C ALA A 53 1.75 5.79 -8.00
N VAL A 54 1.84 4.49 -7.74
CA VAL A 54 0.84 3.78 -6.93
C VAL A 54 0.92 4.11 -5.45
N THR A 55 2.02 4.70 -4.97
CA THR A 55 2.21 5.11 -3.56
C THR A 55 2.06 6.62 -3.36
N LEU A 56 1.63 7.36 -4.39
CA LEU A 56 1.24 8.76 -4.23
C LEU A 56 0.03 8.88 -3.27
N PRO A 57 -0.07 9.97 -2.48
CA PRO A 57 0.92 11.05 -2.36
C PRO A 57 2.09 10.75 -1.41
N VAL A 58 2.11 9.62 -0.69
CA VAL A 58 3.12 9.32 0.34
C VAL A 58 4.53 9.18 -0.23
N SER A 59 4.67 8.81 -1.50
CA SER A 59 5.97 8.80 -2.16
C SER A 59 6.67 10.16 -2.15
N VAL A 60 5.95 11.29 -2.21
CA VAL A 60 6.54 12.64 -2.25
C VAL A 60 7.42 12.94 -1.03
N PRO A 61 6.91 12.88 0.22
CA PRO A 61 7.76 13.10 1.40
C PRO A 61 8.81 12.00 1.60
N LEU A 62 8.54 10.76 1.19
CA LEU A 62 9.50 9.67 1.32
C LEU A 62 10.70 9.82 0.39
N LEU A 63 10.50 10.34 -0.83
CA LEU A 63 11.59 10.62 -1.78
C LEU A 63 12.48 11.80 -1.34
N ALA A 64 11.99 12.67 -0.45
CA ALA A 64 12.78 13.76 0.13
C ALA A 64 13.76 13.27 1.22
N VAL A 65 13.60 12.02 1.71
CA VAL A 65 14.49 11.45 2.73
C VAL A 65 15.78 10.98 2.05
N PRO A 66 16.96 11.47 2.47
CA PRO A 66 18.24 10.97 1.97
C PRO A 66 18.43 9.52 2.40
N ALA A 67 18.41 8.60 1.44
CA ALA A 67 18.57 7.18 1.70
C ALA A 67 19.28 6.48 0.51
N PRO A 68 19.93 5.33 0.72
CA PRO A 68 20.51 4.55 -0.36
C PRO A 68 19.45 4.11 -1.37
N ALA A 69 19.81 4.01 -2.65
CA ALA A 69 18.87 3.73 -3.75
C ALA A 69 18.06 2.44 -3.50
N GLU A 70 18.73 1.40 -2.99
CA GLU A 70 18.17 0.09 -2.67
C GLU A 70 17.08 0.13 -1.58
N THR A 71 17.03 1.18 -0.78
CA THR A 71 16.05 1.32 0.32
C THR A 71 14.73 1.93 -0.14
N PHE A 72 14.68 2.60 -1.29
CA PHE A 72 13.46 3.29 -1.73
C PHE A 72 12.31 2.33 -2.03
N ALA A 73 12.57 1.19 -2.68
CA ALA A 73 11.52 0.23 -2.99
C ALA A 73 10.80 -0.30 -1.73
N PRO A 74 11.51 -0.84 -0.70
CA PRO A 74 10.84 -1.30 0.51
C PRO A 74 10.20 -0.16 1.32
N VAL A 75 10.81 1.03 1.35
CA VAL A 75 10.25 2.21 2.05
C VAL A 75 8.95 2.68 1.38
N LEU A 76 8.91 2.77 0.06
CA LEU A 76 7.70 3.13 -0.69
C LEU A 76 6.60 2.08 -0.51
N ALA A 77 6.95 0.78 -0.57
CA ALA A 77 5.99 -0.29 -0.32
C ALA A 77 5.40 -0.20 1.09
N ALA A 78 6.23 0.02 2.12
CA ALA A 78 5.78 0.22 3.49
C ALA A 78 4.88 1.46 3.61
N GLY A 79 5.25 2.58 2.98
CA GLY A 79 4.43 3.78 2.89
C GLY A 79 3.06 3.53 2.26
N GLY A 80 3.02 2.78 1.16
CA GLY A 80 1.79 2.33 0.50
C GLY A 80 0.92 1.49 1.42
N LEU A 81 1.48 0.56 2.20
CA LEU A 81 0.71 -0.23 3.16
C LEU A 81 0.15 0.62 4.31
N VAL A 82 0.90 1.62 4.77
CA VAL A 82 0.40 2.61 5.75
C VAL A 82 -0.76 3.41 5.15
N GLN A 83 -0.68 3.82 3.88
CA GLN A 83 -1.81 4.46 3.18
C GLN A 83 -3.02 3.53 3.08
N ALA A 84 -2.83 2.24 2.80
CA ALA A 84 -3.92 1.27 2.74
C ALA A 84 -4.67 1.19 4.07
N TRP A 85 -3.92 1.15 5.18
CA TRP A 85 -4.49 1.17 6.52
C TRP A 85 -5.20 2.50 6.82
N ALA A 86 -4.65 3.63 6.39
CA ALA A 86 -5.28 4.93 6.53
C ALA A 86 -6.60 4.99 5.74
N LEU A 87 -6.63 4.50 4.50
CA LEU A 87 -7.85 4.39 3.68
C LEU A 87 -8.92 3.57 4.39
N TRP A 88 -8.57 2.41 4.95
CA TRP A 88 -9.51 1.63 5.75
C TRP A 88 -10.06 2.45 6.93
N ARG A 89 -9.19 3.15 7.67
CA ARG A 89 -9.60 3.97 8.82
C ARG A 89 -10.54 5.11 8.45
N LEU A 90 -10.31 5.75 7.31
CA LEU A 90 -11.11 6.87 6.82
C LEU A 90 -12.46 6.39 6.25
N LEU A 91 -12.48 5.26 5.53
CA LEU A 91 -13.66 4.78 4.82
C LEU A 91 -14.60 3.92 5.68
N ARG A 92 -14.10 3.25 6.73
CA ARG A 92 -14.89 2.30 7.54
C ARG A 92 -16.13 2.92 8.19
N GLY A 93 -16.14 4.24 8.40
CA GLY A 93 -17.29 4.95 8.98
C GLY A 93 -17.37 4.81 10.51
N LYS A 94 -18.57 5.01 11.07
CA LYS A 94 -18.82 4.94 12.52
C LYS A 94 -18.84 3.49 12.99
N ARG A 95 -18.38 3.28 14.23
CA ARG A 95 -18.48 1.99 14.90
C ARG A 95 -19.94 1.74 15.28
N LEU A 96 -20.45 0.57 14.90
CA LEU A 96 -21.75 0.06 15.32
C LEU A 96 -21.57 -0.54 16.72
N GLY A 97 -22.38 -0.06 17.67
CA GLY A 97 -22.40 -0.50 19.06
C GLY A 97 -23.01 -1.88 19.20
#